data_AF-A0A829CZQ1-F1
#
_entry.id   AF-A0A829CZQ1-F1
#
_cell.length_a   1.000
_cell.length_b   1.000
_cell.length_c   1.000
_cell.angle_alpha   90.00
_cell.angle_beta   90.00
_cell.angle_gamma   90.00
#
_symmetry.space_group_name_H-M   'P 1'
#
loop_
_entity.id
_entity.type
_entity.pdbx_description
1 polymer ?
#
loop_
_entity_poly.entity_id
_entity_poly.type
_entity_poly.pdbx_seq_one_letter_code
_entity_poly.pdbx_strand_id
1 'polypeptide(L)'
;MGVRADKNVNKVSTAVHLRHKPTGIEVKCSLYRTQGLNRYKARAILCEKIQDFNHKNLGIISEDQKKLIRNKQKDSKRKKEKYSRKNQSFSTVSLEEDKNFEVEWKEVKNEEERRSTEPD
;
A
#
# COMPACT_ATOMS: atom_id res chain seq x y z
N MET A 1 -8.06 -5.41 -54.12
CA MET A 1 -9.04 -4.52 -53.47
C MET A 1 -8.36 -3.75 -52.34
N GLY A 2 -7.83 -2.57 -52.63
CA GLY A 2 -7.14 -1.74 -51.64
C GLY A 2 -8.11 -0.76 -51.00
N VAL A 3 -8.42 -0.96 -49.72
CA VAL A 3 -9.25 -0.03 -48.95
C VAL A 3 -8.44 1.25 -48.74
N ARG A 4 -8.79 2.32 -49.46
CA ARG A 4 -8.22 3.64 -49.23
C ARG A 4 -8.70 4.12 -47.86
N ALA A 5 -7.80 4.13 -46.88
CA ALA A 5 -8.03 4.83 -45.62
C ALA A 5 -8.23 6.31 -45.94
N ASP A 6 -9.47 6.75 -45.73
CA ASP A 6 -9.92 8.13 -45.65
C ASP A 6 -8.84 9.01 -44.97
N LYS A 7 -8.39 10.04 -45.71
CA LYS A 7 -7.38 11.02 -45.28
C LYS A 7 -8.00 12.18 -44.48
N ASN A 8 -9.05 11.95 -43.69
CA ASN A 8 -9.69 13.03 -42.94
C ASN A 8 -9.17 13.17 -41.50
N VAL A 9 -8.24 12.29 -41.08
CA VAL A 9 -7.67 12.27 -39.71
C VAL A 9 -6.76 13.48 -39.43
N ASN A 10 -6.16 14.09 -40.45
CA ASN A 10 -5.13 15.13 -40.28
C ASN A 10 -5.62 16.58 -40.45
N LYS A 11 -6.88 16.82 -40.83
CA LYS A 11 -7.34 18.18 -41.19
C LYS A 11 -8.07 18.92 -40.07
N VAL A 12 -8.61 18.22 -39.07
CA VAL A 12 -9.43 18.84 -38.02
C VAL A 12 -8.74 18.73 -36.66
N SER A 13 -8.32 19.87 -36.10
CA SER A 13 -7.77 19.97 -34.75
C SER A 13 -8.89 19.77 -33.71
N THR A 14 -9.08 18.53 -33.27
CA THR A 14 -10.13 18.17 -32.29
C THR A 14 -9.65 18.27 -30.84
N ALA A 15 -8.33 18.25 -30.61
CA ALA A 15 -7.73 18.36 -29.28
C ALA A 15 -8.01 19.73 -28.64
N VAL A 16 -8.25 19.74 -27.34
CA VAL A 16 -8.56 20.94 -26.56
C VAL A 16 -7.53 21.11 -25.44
N HIS A 17 -7.09 22.35 -25.23
CA HIS A 17 -6.26 22.76 -24.11
C HIS A 17 -7.01 23.82 -23.28
N LEU A 18 -7.19 23.56 -21.99
CA LEU A 18 -7.82 24.47 -21.04
C LEU A 18 -6.86 24.77 -19.89
N ARG A 19 -6.80 26.05 -19.49
CA ARG A 19 -6.02 26.52 -18.35
C ARG A 19 -6.92 27.33 -17.42
N HIS A 20 -6.93 26.96 -16.15
CA HIS A 20 -7.56 27.75 -15.09
C HIS A 20 -6.57 28.81 -14.61
N LYS A 21 -6.83 30.08 -14.93
CA LYS A 21 -5.92 31.21 -14.62
C LYS A 21 -5.59 31.37 -13.11
N PRO A 22 -6.56 31.26 -12.18
CA PRO A 22 -6.29 31.48 -10.76
C PRO A 22 -5.38 30.42 -10.13
N THR A 23 -5.59 29.14 -10.46
CA THR A 23 -4.84 28.02 -9.85
C THR A 23 -3.68 27.54 -10.71
N GLY A 24 -3.55 28.00 -11.96
CA GLY A 24 -2.54 27.55 -12.91
C GLY A 24 -2.73 26.11 -13.42
N ILE A 25 -3.86 25.46 -13.14
CA ILE A 25 -4.10 24.07 -13.54
C ILE A 25 -4.40 23.99 -15.03
N GLU A 26 -3.66 23.12 -15.73
CA GLU A 26 -3.82 22.85 -17.16
C GLU A 26 -4.39 21.46 -17.42
N VAL A 27 -5.26 21.36 -18.42
CA VAL A 27 -5.88 20.10 -18.87
C VAL A 27 -5.84 20.04 -20.40
N LYS A 28 -5.28 18.95 -20.91
CA LYS A 28 -5.30 18.58 -22.34
C LYS A 28 -6.29 17.42 -22.52
N CYS A 29 -7.16 17.49 -23.53
CA CYS A 29 -8.14 16.46 -23.82
C CYS A 29 -8.25 16.21 -25.33
N SER A 30 -8.06 14.95 -25.75
CA SER A 30 -8.14 14.49 -27.14
C SER A 30 -8.89 13.16 -27.26
N LEU A 31 -9.92 12.96 -26.42
CA LEU A 31 -10.60 11.68 -26.25
C LEU A 31 -11.64 11.41 -27.34
N TYR A 32 -12.34 12.45 -27.79
CA TYR A 32 -13.47 12.32 -28.72
C TYR A 32 -13.14 12.85 -30.11
N ARG A 33 -13.92 12.41 -31.09
CA ARG A 33 -13.84 12.84 -32.50
C ARG A 33 -14.27 14.30 -32.70
N THR A 34 -14.99 14.90 -31.76
CA THR A 34 -15.48 16.28 -31.88
C THR A 34 -14.90 17.18 -30.79
N GLN A 35 -14.63 18.43 -31.17
CA GLN A 35 -14.10 19.44 -30.25
C GLN A 35 -15.09 19.77 -29.11
N GLY A 36 -16.40 19.74 -29.37
CA GLY A 36 -17.43 20.02 -28.38
C GLY A 36 -17.43 19.02 -27.21
N LEU A 37 -17.32 17.72 -27.52
CA LEU A 37 -17.20 16.67 -26.51
C LEU A 37 -15.87 16.79 -25.75
N ASN A 38 -14.78 17.10 -26.44
CA ASN A 38 -13.49 17.37 -25.80
C ASN A 38 -13.54 18.58 -24.86
N ARG A 39 -14.25 19.67 -25.21
CA ARG A 39 -14.47 20.83 -24.32
C ARG A 39 -15.26 20.44 -23.08
N TYR A 40 -16.34 19.67 -23.23
CA TYR A 40 -17.16 19.21 -22.10
C TYR A 40 -16.33 18.37 -21.13
N LYS A 41 -15.63 17.36 -21.65
CA LYS A 41 -14.82 16.47 -20.81
C LYS A 41 -13.63 17.18 -20.18
N ALA A 42 -12.95 18.07 -20.92
CA ALA A 42 -11.87 18.87 -20.38
C ALA A 42 -12.32 19.77 -19.22
N ARG A 43 -13.52 20.38 -19.32
CA ARG A 43 -14.11 21.15 -18.20
C ARG A 43 -14.43 20.27 -17.00
N ALA A 44 -15.02 19.10 -17.21
CA ALA A 44 -15.33 18.16 -16.12
C ALA A 44 -14.05 17.77 -15.35
N ILE A 45 -13.00 17.38 -16.08
CA ILE A 45 -11.69 17.05 -15.48
C ILE A 45 -11.08 18.26 -14.77
N LEU A 46 -11.20 19.45 -15.35
CA LEU A 46 -10.66 20.67 -14.74
C LEU A 46 -11.37 20.99 -13.42
N CYS A 47 -12.71 20.86 -13.37
CA CYS A 47 -13.49 21.07 -12.15
C CYS A 47 -13.10 20.08 -11.05
N GLU A 48 -12.94 18.79 -11.38
CA GLU A 48 -12.51 17.76 -10.42
C GLU A 48 -11.14 18.11 -9.84
N LYS A 49 -10.16 18.47 -10.68
CA LYS A 49 -8.83 18.90 -10.23
C LYS A 49 -8.88 20.16 -9.34
N ILE A 50 -9.76 21.12 -9.66
CA ILE A 50 -9.94 22.33 -8.85
C ILE A 50 -10.56 21.98 -7.49
N GLN A 51 -11.56 21.10 -7.46
CA GLN A 51 -12.15 20.64 -6.20
C GLN A 51 -11.11 19.95 -5.32
N ASP A 52 -10.32 19.04 -5.89
CA ASP A 52 -9.24 18.37 -5.17
C ASP A 52 -8.19 19.35 -4.62
N PHE A 53 -7.84 20.36 -5.43
CA PHE A 53 -6.92 21.42 -5.01
C PHE A 53 -7.49 22.22 -3.82
N ASN A 54 -8.76 22.61 -3.91
CA ASN A 54 -9.43 23.36 -2.85
C ASN A 54 -9.56 22.52 -1.58
N HIS A 55 -9.97 21.25 -1.68
CA HIS A 55 -10.07 20.35 -0.53
C HIS A 55 -8.73 20.18 0.20
N LYS A 56 -7.63 20.06 -0.55
CA LYS A 56 -6.27 20.00 0.02
C LYS A 56 -5.91 21.30 0.76
N ASN A 57 -6.19 22.46 0.16
CA ASN A 57 -5.89 23.75 0.79
C ASN A 57 -6.72 24.02 2.04
N LEU A 58 -8.00 23.62 2.03
CA LEU A 58 -8.91 23.79 3.17
C LEU A 58 -8.68 22.75 4.28
N GLY A 59 -7.80 21.75 4.07
CA GLY A 59 -7.58 20.66 5.00
C GLY A 59 -8.81 19.75 5.19
N ILE A 60 -9.82 19.87 4.32
CA ILE A 60 -11.03 19.08 4.38
C ILE A 60 -10.72 17.73 3.74
N ILE A 61 -10.26 16.80 4.57
CA ILE A 61 -10.07 15.40 4.17
C ILE A 61 -11.46 14.79 4.03
N SER A 62 -11.82 14.36 2.82
CA SER A 62 -13.05 13.60 2.55
C SER A 62 -13.13 12.38 3.48
N GLU A 63 -14.33 11.99 3.89
CA GLU A 63 -14.54 10.84 4.78
C GLU A 63 -13.91 9.55 4.23
N ASP A 64 -13.90 9.38 2.91
CA ASP A 64 -13.29 8.21 2.28
C ASP A 64 -11.77 8.20 2.40
N GLN A 65 -11.14 9.39 2.31
CA GLN A 65 -9.71 9.55 2.57
C GLN A 65 -9.39 9.26 4.04
N LYS A 66 -10.26 9.71 4.98
CA LYS A 66 -10.11 9.39 6.41
C LYS A 66 -10.26 7.87 6.66
N LYS A 67 -11.25 7.22 6.04
CA LYS A 67 -11.44 5.76 6.12
C LYS A 67 -10.23 5.01 5.57
N LEU A 68 -9.69 5.45 4.44
CA LEU A 68 -8.49 4.85 3.84
C LEU A 68 -7.28 4.98 4.76
N ILE A 69 -7.03 6.17 5.32
CA ILE A 69 -5.95 6.40 6.28
C ILE A 69 -6.14 5.50 7.51
N ARG A 70 -7.37 5.43 8.05
CA ARG A 70 -7.70 4.59 9.22
C ARG A 70 -7.49 3.10 8.94
N ASN A 71 -7.90 2.61 7.78
CA ASN A 71 -7.70 1.22 7.38
C ASN A 71 -6.21 0.92 7.21
N LYS A 72 -5.47 1.79 6.54
CA LYS A 72 -4.01 1.66 6.39
C LYS A 72 -3.28 1.62 7.73
N GLN A 73 -3.69 2.45 8.68
CA GLN A 73 -3.18 2.43 10.06
C GLN A 73 -3.53 1.11 10.78
N LYS A 74 -4.77 0.62 10.66
CA LYS A 74 -5.19 -0.67 11.24
C LYS A 74 -4.39 -1.83 10.67
N ASP A 75 -4.18 -1.87 9.36
CA ASP A 75 -3.41 -2.92 8.70
C ASP A 75 -1.94 -2.89 9.09
N SER A 76 -1.36 -1.69 9.21
CA SER A 76 0.00 -1.51 9.72
C SER A 76 0.15 -2.01 11.16
N LYS A 77 -0.84 -1.72 12.03
CA LYS A 77 -0.86 -2.22 13.42
C LYS A 77 -0.94 -3.74 13.47
N ARG A 78 -1.87 -4.34 12.73
CA ARG A 78 -2.02 -5.81 12.62
C ARG A 78 -0.75 -6.49 12.13
N LYS A 79 -0.09 -5.93 11.12
CA LYS A 79 1.20 -6.44 10.63
C LYS A 79 2.25 -6.39 11.73
N LYS A 80 2.45 -5.24 12.37
CA LYS A 80 3.44 -5.07 13.47
C LYS A 80 3.18 -6.08 14.60
N GLU A 81 1.93 -6.26 14.98
CA GLU A 81 1.53 -7.21 16.02
C GLU A 81 1.80 -8.67 15.63
N LYS A 82 1.49 -9.06 14.38
CA LYS A 82 1.78 -10.41 13.88
C LYS A 82 3.28 -10.74 13.95
N TYR A 83 4.14 -9.82 13.52
CA TYR A 83 5.59 -10.03 13.59
C TYR A 83 6.12 -9.98 15.02
N SER A 84 5.56 -9.11 15.88
CA SER A 84 5.91 -9.07 17.31
C SER A 84 5.57 -10.38 18.03
N ARG A 85 4.38 -10.96 17.80
CA ARG A 85 3.97 -12.23 18.41
C ARG A 85 4.85 -13.39 17.94
N LYS A 86 5.23 -13.41 16.66
CA LYS A 86 6.10 -14.46 16.11
C LYS A 86 7.51 -14.41 16.71
N ASN A 87 8.03 -13.21 16.99
CA ASN A 87 9.30 -13.06 17.69
C ASN A 87 9.21 -13.50 19.15
N GLN A 88 8.08 -13.22 19.83
CA GLN A 88 7.86 -13.66 21.21
C GLN A 88 7.70 -15.18 21.32
N SER A 89 6.95 -15.81 20.42
CA SER A 89 6.84 -17.28 20.39
C SER A 89 8.16 -17.97 20.10
N PHE A 90 9.02 -17.34 19.27
CA PHE A 90 10.36 -17.86 18.99
C PHE A 90 11.28 -17.74 20.22
N SER A 91 11.24 -16.62 20.94
CA SER A 91 12.06 -16.44 22.14
C SER A 91 11.65 -17.35 23.30
N THR A 92 10.35 -17.61 23.48
CA THR A 92 9.88 -18.46 24.58
C THR A 92 10.26 -19.93 24.36
N VAL A 93 10.13 -20.43 23.13
CA VAL A 93 10.48 -21.82 22.80
C VAL A 93 11.98 -22.09 23.00
N SER A 94 12.87 -21.18 22.56
CA SER A 94 14.31 -21.37 22.77
C SER A 94 14.74 -21.33 24.25
N LEU A 95 14.07 -20.54 25.10
CA LEU A 95 14.41 -20.45 26.53
C LEU A 95 13.90 -21.65 27.35
N GLU A 96 12.92 -22.39 26.83
CA GLU A 96 12.39 -23.62 27.44
C GLU A 96 13.27 -24.82 27.07
N GLU A 97 13.79 -24.87 25.85
CA GLU A 97 14.71 -25.90 25.36
C GLU A 97 16.04 -25.91 26.14
N ASP A 98 16.63 -24.74 26.40
CA ASP A 98 17.90 -24.62 27.13
C ASP A 98 17.79 -25.10 28.59
N LYS A 99 16.65 -24.88 29.24
CA LYS A 99 16.42 -25.30 30.64
C LYS A 99 16.24 -26.80 30.76
N ASN A 100 15.55 -27.43 29.82
CA ASN A 100 15.31 -28.88 29.85
C ASN A 100 16.63 -29.65 29.65
N PHE A 101 17.50 -29.15 28.76
CA PHE A 101 18.83 -29.72 28.56
C PHE A 101 19.69 -29.64 29.83
N GLU A 102 19.73 -28.50 30.52
CA GLU A 102 20.53 -28.36 31.74
C GLU A 102 20.07 -29.28 32.90
N VAL A 103 18.77 -29.57 32.99
CA VAL A 103 18.21 -30.51 33.96
C VAL A 103 18.65 -31.93 33.64
N GLU A 104 18.58 -32.33 32.37
CA GLU A 104 18.95 -33.66 31.88
C GLU A 104 20.45 -33.97 32.12
N TRP A 105 21.36 -33.00 31.90
CA TRP A 105 22.79 -33.18 32.21
C TRP A 105 23.09 -33.33 33.70
N LYS A 106 22.33 -32.64 34.56
CA LYS A 106 22.49 -32.74 36.02
C LYS A 106 22.02 -34.09 36.53
N GLU A 107 20.96 -34.66 35.94
CA GLU A 107 20.50 -36.02 36.26
C GLU A 107 21.52 -37.08 35.80
N VAL A 108 22.04 -36.97 34.59
CA VAL A 108 23.06 -37.92 34.06
C VAL A 108 24.32 -37.94 34.93
N LYS A 109 24.81 -36.77 35.38
CA LYS A 109 25.97 -36.72 36.30
C LYS A 109 25.70 -37.38 37.66
N ASN A 110 24.49 -37.21 38.19
CA ASN A 110 24.10 -37.77 39.47
C ASN A 110 23.95 -39.30 39.39
N GLU A 111 23.52 -39.82 38.22
CA GLU A 111 23.44 -41.24 37.92
C GLU A 111 24.84 -41.88 37.81
N GLU A 112 25.79 -41.23 37.13
CA GLU A 112 27.20 -41.69 37.05
C GLU A 112 27.89 -41.70 38.41
N GLU A 113 27.58 -40.71 39.27
CA GLU A 113 28.12 -40.63 40.63
C GLU A 113 27.57 -41.75 41.53
N ARG A 114 26.29 -42.12 41.39
CA ARG A 114 25.69 -43.27 42.11
C ARG A 114 26.21 -44.62 41.66
N ARG A 115 26.61 -44.76 40.39
CA ARG A 115 27.13 -46.01 39.83
C ARG A 115 28.59 -46.29 40.22
N SER A 116 29.28 -45.29 40.77
CA SER A 116 30.70 -45.37 41.15
C SER A 116 30.91 -45.84 42.61
N THR A 117 29.83 -46.17 43.34
CA THR A 117 29.87 -46.64 44.73
C THR A 117 29.26 -48.04 44.91
N GLU A 118 29.63 -49.00 44.05
CA GLU A 118 29.44 -50.43 44.34
C GLU A 118 30.80 -51.04 44.74
N PRO A 119 31.00 -51.44 46.01
CA PRO A 119 32.13 -52.27 46.40
C PRO A 119 31.80 -53.77 46.18
N ASP A 120 32.78 -54.52 45.64
CA ASP A 120 32.82 -56.00 45.62
C ASP A 120 32.82 -56.61 47.04
#